data_AF-A0A2T9YFU1-F1
#
_entry.id   AF-A0A2T9YFU1-F1
#
_cell.length_a   1.000
_cell.length_b   1.000
_cell.length_c   1.000
_cell.angle_alpha   90.00
_cell.angle_beta   90.00
_cell.angle_gamma   90.00
#
_symmetry.space_group_name_H-M   'P 1'
#
loop_
_entity.id
_entity.type
_entity.pdbx_description
1 polymer ?
#
loop_
_entity_poly.entity_id
_entity_poly.type
_entity_poly.pdbx_seq_one_letter_code
_entity_poly.pdbx_strand_id
1 'polypeptide(L)'
;MGKVQARHSGTSFRRIYVDKLGYLNDKLQIKPNISVRTTNIWRTKDTAMEFLSGLYPKDKRLNGSILTMGQLPEEIENMYDNEEVCPKLTELIALITKTEPYKNYLDERYNDMIRIAEIIGMNTTNIPKTTSLWTTLFDILFNAKCLSKPYPCNTKGECITDSDIDISKNSYNFEQNYMRRDSVYAKEYTKLSAGPFLNDLLEDMKFAIKEDKDLFSYSEPPTKRLSIFSAHDSTISAVLSSLNSTKFDIGTPPFITMILFETWKNKLGEYSVRVMQDNDVVEVNSVNGKGQPWCNLNSCKFEDYSNYLSDFICDDYEKACFSNN
;
A
#
# COMPACT_ATOMS: atom_id res chain seq x y z
N MET A 1 14.43 -12.84 -8.95
CA MET A 1 14.02 -11.53 -9.51
C MET A 1 13.65 -10.55 -8.40
N GLY A 2 12.61 -10.80 -7.59
CA GLY A 2 12.18 -9.89 -6.50
C GLY A 2 13.28 -9.42 -5.54
N LYS A 3 14.14 -10.32 -5.05
CA LYS A 3 15.29 -9.95 -4.19
C LYS A 3 16.22 -8.92 -4.83
N VAL A 4 16.49 -9.05 -6.12
CA VAL A 4 17.35 -8.12 -6.87
C VAL A 4 16.66 -6.77 -7.03
N GLN A 5 15.36 -6.75 -7.33
CA GLN A 5 14.57 -5.52 -7.40
C GLN A 5 14.56 -4.78 -6.05
N ALA A 6 14.29 -5.47 -4.94
CA ALA A 6 14.32 -4.89 -3.60
C ALA A 6 15.69 -4.28 -3.26
N ARG A 7 16.77 -5.01 -3.56
CA ARG A 7 18.14 -4.50 -3.35
C ARG A 7 18.44 -3.27 -4.21
N HIS A 8 18.02 -3.26 -5.47
CA HIS A 8 18.16 -2.08 -6.34
C HIS A 8 17.37 -0.89 -5.80
N SER A 9 16.14 -1.08 -5.31
CA SER A 9 15.36 -0.01 -4.68
C SER A 9 16.07 0.56 -3.46
N GLY A 10 16.67 -0.29 -2.62
CA GLY A 10 17.50 0.14 -1.49
C GLY A 10 18.72 0.97 -1.92
N THR A 11 19.42 0.55 -2.99
CA THR A 11 20.53 1.31 -3.56
C THR A 11 20.08 2.66 -4.14
N SER A 12 18.93 2.70 -4.82
CA SER A 12 18.36 3.96 -5.33
C SER A 12 17.95 4.90 -4.19
N PHE A 13 17.34 4.37 -3.13
CA PHE A 13 17.00 5.12 -1.93
C PHE A 13 18.26 5.73 -1.28
N ARG A 14 19.34 4.94 -1.17
CA ARG A 14 20.64 5.41 -0.64
C ARG A 14 21.15 6.65 -1.39
N ARG A 15 21.13 6.62 -2.73
CA ARG A 15 21.62 7.73 -3.56
C ARG A 15 20.94 9.06 -3.24
N ILE A 16 19.68 9.00 -2.81
CA ILE A 16 18.90 10.19 -2.46
C ILE A 16 19.13 10.57 -0.99
N TYR A 17 18.77 9.69 -0.05
CA TYR A 17 18.70 10.04 1.37
C TYR A 17 20.02 9.95 2.13
N VAL A 18 21.04 9.31 1.55
CA VAL A 18 22.39 9.27 2.11
C VAL A 18 23.29 10.18 1.28
N ASP A 19 23.47 9.86 0.00
CA ASP A 19 24.56 10.45 -0.79
C ASP A 19 24.25 11.90 -1.21
N LYS A 20 23.00 12.19 -1.61
CA LYS A 20 22.59 13.54 -2.06
C LYS A 20 22.13 14.45 -0.92
N LEU A 21 21.28 13.95 -0.02
CA LEU A 21 20.67 14.76 1.04
C LEU A 21 21.47 14.75 2.34
N GLY A 22 22.31 13.74 2.58
CA GLY A 22 22.99 13.57 3.87
C GLY A 22 22.02 13.38 5.06
N TYR A 23 20.78 12.97 4.79
CA TYR A 23 19.73 12.84 5.80
C TYR A 23 19.98 11.65 6.74
N LEU A 24 20.35 10.50 6.17
CA LEU A 24 20.81 9.34 6.91
C LEU A 24 22.34 9.26 6.92
N ASN A 25 22.90 8.60 7.93
CA ASN A 25 24.35 8.44 8.07
C ASN A 25 24.93 7.60 6.91
N ASP A 26 26.16 7.90 6.47
CA ASP A 26 26.84 7.10 5.43
C ASP A 26 26.96 5.63 5.82
N LYS A 27 27.31 5.37 7.09
CA LYS A 27 27.37 4.02 7.66
C LYS A 27 26.20 3.77 8.61
N LEU A 28 25.68 2.55 8.57
CA LEU A 28 24.74 2.05 9.55
C LEU A 28 25.40 2.08 10.93
N GLN A 29 24.77 2.76 11.87
CA GLN A 29 25.29 2.94 13.23
C GLN A 29 25.09 1.68 14.08
N ILE A 30 25.76 1.59 15.24
CA ILE A 30 25.54 0.50 16.20
C ILE A 30 24.13 0.59 16.80
N LYS A 31 23.68 1.83 17.08
CA LYS A 31 22.30 2.18 17.43
C LYS A 31 21.66 2.87 16.22
N PRO A 32 21.06 2.12 15.29
CA PRO A 32 20.46 2.71 14.11
C PRO A 32 19.19 3.48 14.46
N ASN A 33 19.00 4.64 13.84
CA ASN A 33 17.78 5.45 13.89
C ASN A 33 16.79 5.03 12.78
N ILE A 34 16.70 3.72 12.54
CA ILE A 34 15.88 3.10 11.49
C ILE A 34 15.02 2.04 12.17
N SER A 35 13.70 2.17 12.04
CA SER A 35 12.77 1.13 12.46
C SER A 35 12.26 0.37 11.25
N VAL A 36 12.16 -0.95 11.36
CA VAL A 36 11.67 -1.81 10.30
C VAL A 36 10.53 -2.65 10.85
N ARG A 37 9.39 -2.65 10.17
CA ARG A 37 8.25 -3.50 10.45
C ARG A 37 7.87 -4.27 9.19
N THR A 38 7.61 -5.56 9.35
CA THR A 38 7.17 -6.43 8.25
C THR A 38 5.94 -7.19 8.70
N THR A 39 5.04 -7.55 7.77
CA THR A 39 4.03 -8.56 8.09
C THR A 39 4.69 -9.91 8.43
N ASN A 40 3.96 -10.81 9.09
CA ASN A 40 4.48 -12.14 9.43
C ASN A 40 4.54 -13.10 8.22
N ILE A 41 4.92 -12.60 7.04
CA ILE A 41 4.98 -13.35 5.79
C ILE A 41 6.40 -13.34 5.25
N TRP A 42 6.96 -14.51 4.92
CA TRP A 42 8.37 -14.64 4.54
C TRP A 42 8.79 -13.72 3.37
N ARG A 43 7.91 -13.49 2.39
CA ARG A 43 8.22 -12.65 1.21
C ARG A 43 8.38 -11.17 1.52
N THR A 44 7.69 -10.65 2.55
CA THR A 44 7.83 -9.26 3.00
C THR A 44 9.11 -9.11 3.82
N LYS A 45 9.43 -10.09 4.67
CA LYS A 45 10.71 -10.17 5.40
C LYS A 45 11.91 -10.18 4.46
N ASP A 46 11.90 -11.05 3.45
CA ASP A 46 12.95 -11.13 2.44
C ASP A 46 13.11 -9.82 1.66
N THR A 47 12.00 -9.15 1.33
CA THR A 47 12.01 -7.85 0.66
C THR A 47 12.67 -6.78 1.52
N ALA A 48 12.31 -6.67 2.79
CA ALA A 48 12.92 -5.73 3.72
C ALA A 48 14.42 -5.97 3.89
N MET A 49 14.84 -7.23 4.06
CA MET A 49 16.26 -7.60 4.18
C MET A 49 17.08 -7.21 2.95
N GLU A 50 16.53 -7.42 1.76
CA GLU A 50 17.20 -7.10 0.51
C GLU A 50 17.26 -5.60 0.26
N PHE A 51 16.18 -4.87 0.54
CA PHE A 51 16.16 -3.40 0.51
C PHE A 51 17.23 -2.82 1.45
N LEU A 52 17.28 -3.28 2.70
CA LEU A 52 18.31 -2.86 3.67
C LEU A 52 19.72 -3.22 3.22
N SER A 53 19.90 -4.33 2.52
CA SER A 53 21.20 -4.73 1.96
C SER A 53 21.64 -3.83 0.80
N GLY A 54 20.69 -3.27 0.04
CA GLY A 54 20.97 -2.23 -0.94
C GLY A 54 21.24 -0.86 -0.32
N LEU A 55 20.52 -0.51 0.76
CA LEU A 55 20.66 0.76 1.47
C LEU A 55 21.97 0.85 2.28
N TYR A 56 22.33 -0.23 2.97
CA TYR A 56 23.57 -0.38 3.72
C TYR A 56 24.25 -1.69 3.35
N PRO A 57 25.07 -1.73 2.28
CA PRO A 57 25.89 -2.90 1.98
C PRO A 57 26.95 -3.14 3.07
N LYS A 58 27.64 -4.28 3.02
CA LYS A 58 28.53 -4.77 4.10
C LYS A 58 29.60 -3.75 4.51
N ASP A 59 30.20 -3.04 3.56
CA ASP A 59 31.21 -2.00 3.77
C ASP A 59 30.65 -0.69 4.36
N LYS A 60 29.32 -0.53 4.31
CA LYS A 60 28.57 0.60 4.86
C LYS A 60 27.91 0.28 6.21
N ARG A 61 28.40 -0.73 6.92
CA ARG A 61 27.94 -1.08 8.28
C ARG A 61 29.09 -0.95 9.26
N LEU A 62 28.85 -0.36 10.43
CA LEU A 62 29.81 -0.46 11.52
C LEU A 62 29.85 -1.89 12.06
N ASN A 63 30.99 -2.27 12.64
CA ASN A 63 31.10 -3.56 13.29
C ASN A 63 30.12 -3.63 14.47
N GLY A 64 29.34 -4.71 14.56
CA GLY A 64 28.31 -4.88 15.59
C GLY A 64 27.00 -4.14 15.34
N SER A 65 26.80 -3.49 14.17
CA SER A 65 25.50 -2.95 13.79
C SER A 65 24.44 -4.04 13.64
N ILE A 66 23.34 -3.92 14.37
CA ILE A 66 22.18 -4.82 14.29
C ILE A 66 20.94 -3.98 13.97
N LEU A 67 20.19 -4.39 12.95
CA LEU A 67 18.86 -3.89 12.66
C LEU A 67 17.84 -4.95 13.03
N THR A 68 16.93 -4.58 13.93
CA THR A 68 15.81 -5.44 14.33
C THR A 68 14.62 -5.18 13.41
N MET A 69 14.01 -6.24 12.91
CA MET A 69 12.73 -6.18 12.21
C MET A 69 11.62 -6.58 13.16
N GLY A 70 10.67 -5.68 13.39
CA GLY A 70 9.46 -5.94 14.15
C GLY A 70 8.38 -6.59 13.29
N GLN A 71 7.47 -7.31 13.93
CA GLN A 71 6.29 -7.91 13.32
C GLN A 71 5.15 -7.87 14.34
N LEU A 72 3.92 -7.75 13.85
CA LEU A 72 2.74 -8.01 14.67
C LEU A 72 2.27 -9.45 14.41
N PRO A 73 1.66 -10.10 15.42
CA PRO A 73 0.94 -11.33 15.19
C PRO A 73 -0.36 -11.04 14.42
N GLU A 74 -0.91 -12.06 13.77
CA GLU A 74 -2.02 -11.93 12.81
C GLU A 74 -3.28 -11.33 13.44
N GLU A 75 -3.51 -11.58 14.72
CA GLU A 75 -4.68 -11.13 15.49
C GLU A 75 -4.70 -9.61 15.73
N ILE A 76 -3.59 -8.91 15.51
CA ILE A 76 -3.50 -7.44 15.61
C ILE A 76 -2.76 -6.83 14.41
N GLU A 77 -2.53 -7.59 13.35
CA GLU A 77 -1.87 -7.08 12.16
C GLU A 77 -2.81 -6.13 11.40
N ASN A 78 -2.28 -4.96 11.07
CA ASN A 78 -3.05 -3.86 10.48
C ASN A 78 -2.49 -3.37 9.13
N MET A 79 -1.41 -3.97 8.64
CA MET A 79 -0.84 -3.64 7.32
C MET A 79 -1.59 -4.30 6.16
N TYR A 80 -2.71 -4.99 6.36
CA TYR A 80 -3.60 -5.49 5.32
C TYR A 80 -5.04 -5.57 5.85
N ASP A 81 -6.02 -5.77 4.96
CA ASP A 81 -7.41 -5.90 5.37
C ASP A 81 -7.60 -7.20 6.14
N ASN A 82 -7.85 -7.07 7.45
CA ASN A 82 -7.92 -8.19 8.36
C ASN A 82 -9.37 -8.50 8.73
N GLU A 83 -10.06 -9.23 7.85
CA GLU A 83 -11.48 -9.57 8.01
C GLU A 83 -11.73 -10.48 9.23
N GLU A 84 -10.75 -11.27 9.64
CA GLU A 84 -10.85 -12.12 10.84
C GLU A 84 -10.88 -11.29 12.13
N VAL A 85 -10.12 -10.19 12.16
CA VAL A 85 -10.07 -9.25 13.29
C VAL A 85 -11.25 -8.27 13.27
N CYS A 86 -11.72 -7.89 12.08
CA CYS A 86 -12.80 -6.93 11.90
C CYS A 86 -13.94 -7.50 11.03
N PRO A 87 -14.92 -8.21 11.62
CA PRO A 87 -16.03 -8.84 10.86
C PRO A 87 -16.86 -7.85 10.03
N LYS A 88 -16.90 -6.58 10.45
CA LYS A 88 -17.58 -5.50 9.70
C LYS A 88 -17.05 -5.32 8.29
N LEU A 89 -15.77 -5.65 8.03
CA LEU A 89 -15.21 -5.61 6.68
C LEU A 89 -15.94 -6.56 5.73
N THR A 90 -16.23 -7.79 6.17
CA THR A 90 -16.98 -8.76 5.37
C THR A 90 -18.42 -8.28 5.11
N GLU A 91 -19.07 -7.63 6.08
CA GLU A 91 -20.40 -7.02 5.88
C GLU A 91 -20.35 -5.91 4.83
N LEU A 92 -19.35 -5.04 4.90
CA LEU A 92 -19.17 -3.94 3.94
C LEU A 92 -18.89 -4.47 2.54
N ILE A 93 -18.04 -5.50 2.40
CA ILE A 93 -17.81 -6.19 1.11
C ILE A 93 -19.14 -6.74 0.56
N ALA A 94 -19.96 -7.37 1.40
CA ALA A 94 -21.27 -7.89 0.99
C ALA A 94 -22.26 -6.79 0.59
N LEU A 95 -22.16 -5.59 1.15
CA LEU A 95 -22.95 -4.43 0.72
C LEU A 95 -22.43 -3.82 -0.58
N ILE A 96 -21.11 -3.67 -0.71
CA ILE A 96 -20.43 -3.13 -1.90
C ILE A 96 -20.74 -3.98 -3.13
N THR A 97 -20.63 -5.31 -3.02
CA THR A 97 -20.89 -6.22 -4.14
C THR A 97 -22.35 -6.24 -4.59
N LYS A 98 -23.28 -5.74 -3.76
CA LYS A 98 -24.72 -5.62 -4.09
C LYS A 98 -25.08 -4.29 -4.75
N THR A 99 -24.18 -3.32 -4.79
CA THR A 99 -24.46 -2.02 -5.43
C THR A 99 -24.67 -2.21 -6.93
N GLU A 100 -25.51 -1.36 -7.52
CA GLU A 100 -25.79 -1.41 -8.95
C GLU A 100 -24.54 -1.22 -9.83
N PRO A 101 -23.62 -0.25 -9.56
CA PRO A 101 -22.42 -0.10 -10.36
C PRO A 101 -21.51 -1.34 -10.36
N TYR A 102 -21.35 -1.99 -9.20
CA TYR A 102 -20.52 -3.20 -9.11
C TYR A 102 -21.15 -4.37 -9.88
N LYS A 103 -22.45 -4.62 -9.68
CA LYS A 103 -23.19 -5.68 -10.40
C LYS A 103 -23.15 -5.46 -11.90
N ASN A 104 -23.40 -4.24 -12.37
CA ASN A 104 -23.39 -3.91 -13.79
C ASN A 104 -22.01 -4.18 -14.42
N TYR A 105 -20.93 -3.80 -13.72
CA TYR A 105 -19.57 -4.08 -14.19
C TYR A 105 -19.29 -5.59 -14.27
N LEU A 106 -19.65 -6.33 -13.20
CA LEU A 106 -19.43 -7.77 -13.15
C LEU A 106 -20.26 -8.50 -14.22
N ASP A 107 -21.52 -8.10 -14.43
CA ASP A 107 -22.39 -8.66 -15.47
C ASP A 107 -21.84 -8.40 -16.88
N GLU A 108 -21.30 -7.20 -17.15
CA GLU A 108 -20.66 -6.86 -18.43
C GLU A 108 -19.44 -7.75 -18.70
N ARG A 109 -18.64 -8.03 -17.66
CA ARG A 109 -17.36 -8.76 -17.77
C ARG A 109 -17.47 -10.26 -17.49
N TYR A 110 -18.65 -10.75 -17.10
CA TYR A 110 -18.84 -12.13 -16.67
C TYR A 110 -18.38 -13.16 -17.71
N ASN A 111 -18.73 -12.96 -18.98
CA ASN A 111 -18.37 -13.91 -20.04
C ASN A 111 -16.85 -13.95 -20.28
N ASP A 112 -16.17 -12.79 -20.18
CA ASP A 112 -14.71 -12.73 -20.26
C ASP A 112 -14.08 -13.48 -19.09
N MET A 113 -14.58 -13.25 -17.87
CA MET A 113 -14.10 -13.91 -16.64
C MET A 113 -14.16 -15.43 -16.76
N ILE A 114 -15.32 -15.95 -17.15
CA ILE A 114 -15.55 -17.39 -17.25
C ILE A 114 -14.70 -18.00 -18.36
N ARG A 115 -14.64 -17.37 -19.54
CA ARG A 115 -13.78 -17.85 -20.64
C ARG A 115 -12.31 -17.90 -20.21
N ILE A 116 -11.80 -16.85 -19.58
CA ILE A 116 -10.40 -16.77 -19.13
C ILE A 116 -10.14 -17.85 -18.06
N ALA A 117 -11.05 -18.01 -17.10
CA ALA A 117 -10.97 -19.05 -16.06
C ALA A 117 -10.93 -20.47 -16.66
N GLU A 118 -11.76 -20.74 -17.67
CA GLU A 118 -11.75 -22.03 -18.40
C GLU A 118 -10.44 -22.29 -19.12
N ILE A 119 -9.85 -21.27 -19.76
CA ILE A 119 -8.58 -21.42 -20.49
C ILE A 119 -7.45 -21.84 -19.53
N ILE A 120 -7.42 -21.28 -18.32
CA ILE A 120 -6.41 -21.63 -17.30
C ILE A 120 -6.74 -22.90 -16.51
N GLY A 121 -7.84 -23.58 -16.83
CA GLY A 121 -8.22 -24.87 -16.24
C GLY A 121 -8.97 -24.78 -14.91
N MET A 122 -9.55 -23.62 -14.57
CA MET A 122 -10.45 -23.52 -13.41
C MET A 122 -11.79 -24.19 -13.72
N ASN A 123 -12.41 -24.79 -12.70
CA ASN A 123 -13.79 -25.29 -12.82
C ASN A 123 -14.77 -24.11 -12.75
N THR A 124 -15.40 -23.79 -13.88
CA THR A 124 -16.38 -22.70 -14.02
C THR A 124 -17.83 -23.18 -13.94
N THR A 125 -18.06 -24.45 -13.65
CA THR A 125 -19.41 -25.01 -13.56
C THR A 125 -20.18 -24.33 -12.43
N ASN A 126 -21.34 -23.76 -12.75
CA ASN A 126 -22.26 -23.13 -11.78
C ASN A 126 -21.68 -21.96 -10.97
N ILE A 127 -20.67 -21.24 -11.49
CA ILE A 127 -20.24 -19.99 -10.85
C ILE A 127 -21.36 -18.95 -10.97
N PRO A 128 -21.89 -18.39 -9.85
CA PRO A 128 -22.92 -17.36 -9.92
C PRO A 128 -22.39 -16.09 -10.57
N LYS A 129 -23.25 -15.34 -11.28
CA LYS A 129 -22.91 -14.02 -11.82
C LYS A 129 -22.52 -12.97 -10.76
N THR A 130 -22.82 -13.24 -9.51
CA THR A 130 -22.46 -12.39 -8.36
C THR A 130 -21.07 -12.70 -7.80
N THR A 131 -20.40 -13.74 -8.28
CA THR A 131 -19.08 -14.16 -7.81
C THR A 131 -18.00 -13.63 -8.74
N SER A 132 -17.02 -12.92 -8.18
CA SER A 132 -15.84 -12.49 -8.92
C SER A 132 -14.68 -13.47 -8.77
N LEU A 133 -13.93 -13.65 -9.85
CA LEU A 133 -12.67 -14.41 -9.90
C LEU A 133 -11.48 -13.52 -10.28
N TRP A 134 -11.68 -12.20 -10.44
CA TRP A 134 -10.69 -11.31 -11.04
C TRP A 134 -9.38 -11.23 -10.28
N THR A 135 -9.40 -11.26 -8.95
CA THR A 135 -8.17 -11.33 -8.13
C THR A 135 -7.33 -12.55 -8.50
N THR A 136 -7.95 -13.74 -8.57
CA THR A 136 -7.26 -15.00 -8.91
C THR A 136 -6.75 -14.98 -10.34
N LEU A 137 -7.58 -14.54 -11.28
CA LEU A 137 -7.20 -14.45 -12.70
C LEU A 137 -6.05 -13.47 -12.90
N PHE A 138 -6.12 -12.29 -12.28
CA PHE A 138 -5.05 -11.31 -12.32
C PHE A 138 -3.73 -11.88 -11.78
N ASP A 139 -3.72 -12.45 -10.57
CA ASP A 139 -2.49 -12.94 -9.95
C ASP A 139 -1.82 -14.04 -10.80
N ILE A 140 -2.59 -14.99 -11.32
CA ILE A 140 -2.05 -16.07 -12.16
C ILE A 140 -1.48 -15.52 -13.48
N LEU A 141 -2.25 -14.68 -14.18
CA LEU A 141 -1.93 -14.26 -15.53
C LEU A 141 -0.85 -13.17 -15.58
N PHE A 142 -0.92 -12.21 -14.66
CA PHE A 142 0.01 -11.09 -14.64
C PHE A 142 1.44 -11.56 -14.32
N ASN A 143 1.58 -12.56 -13.45
CA ASN A 143 2.86 -13.19 -13.16
C ASN A 143 3.52 -13.82 -14.39
N ALA A 144 2.73 -14.46 -15.27
CA ALA A 144 3.25 -15.03 -16.51
C ALA A 144 3.82 -13.95 -17.44
N LYS A 145 3.11 -12.82 -17.61
CA LYS A 145 3.57 -11.65 -18.39
C LYS A 145 4.85 -11.05 -17.81
N CYS A 146 4.88 -10.79 -16.51
CA CYS A 146 6.05 -10.20 -15.84
C CYS A 146 7.32 -11.06 -15.92
N LEU A 147 7.17 -12.39 -15.97
CA LEU A 147 8.29 -13.33 -16.04
C LEU A 147 8.59 -13.80 -17.47
N SER A 148 7.95 -13.20 -18.48
CA SER A 148 8.04 -13.59 -19.89
C SER A 148 7.85 -15.10 -20.09
N LYS A 149 6.87 -15.67 -19.38
CA LYS A 149 6.50 -17.08 -19.49
C LYS A 149 5.46 -17.27 -20.58
N PRO A 150 5.43 -18.45 -21.23
CA PRO A 150 4.37 -18.78 -22.17
C PRO A 150 2.99 -18.68 -21.49
N TYR A 151 2.03 -18.14 -22.23
CA TYR A 151 0.66 -18.03 -21.75
C TYR A 151 -0.04 -19.40 -21.79
N PRO A 152 -0.91 -19.69 -20.80
CA PRO A 152 -1.60 -20.97 -20.74
C PRO A 152 -2.57 -21.12 -21.91
N CYS A 153 -2.70 -22.36 -22.39
CA CYS A 153 -3.66 -22.76 -23.41
C CYS A 153 -4.46 -23.97 -22.94
N ASN A 154 -5.72 -24.05 -23.33
CA ASN A 154 -6.56 -25.20 -23.01
C ASN A 154 -6.43 -26.32 -24.06
N THR A 155 -7.10 -27.45 -23.81
CA THR A 155 -7.11 -28.62 -24.70
C THR A 155 -7.83 -28.37 -26.04
N LYS A 156 -8.57 -27.27 -26.16
CA LYS A 156 -9.23 -26.83 -27.41
C LYS A 156 -8.31 -25.96 -28.28
N GLY A 157 -7.10 -25.65 -27.81
CA GLY A 157 -6.14 -24.80 -28.52
C GLY A 157 -6.37 -23.30 -28.33
N GLU A 158 -7.26 -22.90 -27.42
CA GLU A 158 -7.45 -21.50 -27.05
C GLU A 158 -6.38 -21.11 -26.04
N CYS A 159 -5.67 -20.01 -26.30
CA CYS A 159 -4.61 -19.51 -25.44
C CYS A 159 -5.00 -18.15 -24.87
N ILE A 160 -4.51 -17.87 -23.66
CA ILE A 160 -4.54 -16.52 -23.11
C ILE A 160 -3.76 -15.58 -24.03
N THR A 161 -4.30 -14.39 -24.21
CA THR A 161 -3.71 -13.29 -24.99
C THR A 161 -3.32 -12.13 -24.08
N ASP A 162 -2.52 -11.19 -24.58
CA ASP A 162 -2.24 -9.95 -23.84
C ASP A 162 -3.52 -9.18 -23.50
N SER A 163 -4.54 -9.24 -24.37
CA SER A 163 -5.85 -8.62 -24.12
C SER A 163 -6.55 -9.23 -22.91
N ASP A 164 -6.46 -10.54 -22.71
CA ASP A 164 -7.07 -11.22 -21.56
C ASP A 164 -6.40 -10.82 -20.24
N ILE A 165 -5.08 -10.59 -20.29
CA ILE A 165 -4.30 -10.12 -19.14
C ILE A 165 -4.70 -8.67 -18.80
N ASP A 166 -4.84 -7.82 -19.81
CA ASP A 166 -5.23 -6.43 -19.61
C ASP A 166 -6.68 -6.33 -19.11
N ILE A 167 -7.60 -7.18 -19.59
CA ILE A 167 -8.95 -7.31 -19.02
C ILE A 167 -8.88 -7.70 -17.54
N SER A 168 -8.14 -8.76 -17.21
CA SER A 168 -8.02 -9.24 -15.83
C SER A 168 -7.43 -8.18 -14.89
N LYS A 169 -6.38 -7.48 -15.35
CA LYS A 169 -5.76 -6.35 -14.64
C LYS A 169 -6.75 -5.21 -14.43
N ASN A 170 -7.46 -4.79 -15.47
CA ASN A 170 -8.40 -3.67 -15.39
C ASN A 170 -9.61 -4.00 -14.51
N SER A 171 -10.10 -5.24 -14.56
CA SER A 171 -11.19 -5.69 -13.71
C SER A 171 -10.80 -5.77 -12.25
N TYR A 172 -9.62 -6.32 -11.92
CA TYR A 172 -9.14 -6.29 -10.55
C TYR A 172 -8.90 -4.86 -10.04
N ASN A 173 -8.35 -3.97 -10.88
CA ASN A 173 -8.23 -2.54 -10.54
C ASN A 173 -9.58 -1.88 -10.27
N PHE A 174 -10.59 -2.14 -11.11
CA PHE A 174 -11.94 -1.65 -10.87
C PHE A 174 -12.45 -2.10 -9.51
N GLU A 175 -12.31 -3.39 -9.17
CA GLU A 175 -12.80 -3.91 -7.89
C GLU A 175 -12.09 -3.27 -6.69
N GLN A 176 -10.76 -3.15 -6.73
CA GLN A 176 -10.00 -2.51 -5.64
C GLN A 176 -10.35 -1.03 -5.50
N ASN A 177 -10.42 -0.28 -6.62
CA ASN A 177 -10.80 1.13 -6.60
C ASN A 177 -12.23 1.33 -6.11
N TYR A 178 -13.15 0.51 -6.60
CA TYR A 178 -14.56 0.63 -6.25
C TYR A 178 -14.76 0.32 -4.77
N MET A 179 -14.16 -0.77 -4.27
CA MET A 179 -14.25 -1.16 -2.88
C MET A 179 -13.66 -0.12 -1.92
N ARG A 180 -12.51 0.49 -2.28
CA ARG A 180 -11.72 1.34 -1.37
C ARG A 180 -11.91 2.84 -1.56
N ARG A 181 -12.40 3.29 -2.72
CA ARG A 181 -12.50 4.71 -3.07
C ARG A 181 -13.87 5.11 -3.62
N ASP A 182 -14.41 4.36 -4.57
CA ASP A 182 -15.51 4.87 -5.42
C ASP A 182 -16.93 4.44 -4.97
N SER A 183 -17.03 3.41 -4.13
CA SER A 183 -18.30 2.96 -3.54
C SER A 183 -18.83 3.93 -2.49
N VAL A 184 -20.16 3.96 -2.30
CA VAL A 184 -20.80 4.69 -1.18
C VAL A 184 -20.37 4.17 0.20
N TYR A 185 -19.92 2.92 0.28
CA TYR A 185 -19.38 2.29 1.50
C TYR A 185 -17.84 2.38 1.60
N ALA A 186 -17.17 2.91 0.58
CA ALA A 186 -15.71 2.92 0.50
C ALA A 186 -15.05 3.66 1.67
N LYS A 187 -15.62 4.78 2.11
CA LYS A 187 -15.07 5.55 3.24
C LYS A 187 -15.07 4.72 4.52
N GLU A 188 -16.17 4.03 4.82
CA GLU A 188 -16.29 3.18 6.00
C GLU A 188 -15.38 1.95 5.90
N TYR A 189 -15.35 1.30 4.73
CA TYR A 189 -14.46 0.16 4.47
C TYR A 189 -12.99 0.55 4.67
N THR A 190 -12.54 1.62 4.03
CA THR A 190 -11.16 2.12 4.12
C THR A 190 -10.80 2.61 5.52
N LYS A 191 -11.76 3.19 6.26
CA LYS A 191 -11.57 3.56 7.68
C LYS A 191 -11.29 2.33 8.54
N LEU A 192 -11.99 1.23 8.33
CA LEU A 192 -11.80 0.00 9.10
C LEU A 192 -10.62 -0.84 8.60
N SER A 193 -10.27 -0.75 7.31
CA SER A 193 -9.25 -1.62 6.71
C SER A 193 -7.85 -0.99 6.73
N ALA A 194 -7.72 0.30 6.37
CA ALA A 194 -6.45 1.02 6.34
C ALA A 194 -6.25 1.97 7.52
N GLY A 195 -7.33 2.43 8.16
CA GLY A 195 -7.30 3.42 9.24
C GLY A 195 -6.27 3.16 10.34
N PRO A 196 -6.20 1.96 10.93
CA PRO A 196 -5.21 1.68 11.97
C PRO A 196 -3.76 1.82 11.50
N PHE A 197 -3.43 1.39 10.27
CA PHE A 197 -2.09 1.57 9.73
C PHE A 197 -1.80 3.03 9.33
N LEU A 198 -2.78 3.75 8.80
CA LEU A 198 -2.65 5.20 8.57
C LEU A 198 -2.37 5.96 9.87
N ASN A 199 -2.96 5.51 10.98
CA ASN A 199 -2.67 6.06 12.30
C ASN A 199 -1.21 5.81 12.69
N ASP A 200 -0.68 4.60 12.48
CA ASP A 200 0.75 4.30 12.72
C ASP A 200 1.66 5.24 11.91
N LEU A 201 1.34 5.48 10.63
CA LEU A 201 2.10 6.40 9.77
C LEU A 201 2.00 7.85 10.25
N LEU A 202 0.80 8.29 10.66
CA LEU A 202 0.58 9.66 11.15
C LEU A 202 1.27 9.90 12.49
N GLU A 203 1.23 8.94 13.40
CA GLU A 203 1.91 9.01 14.71
C GLU A 203 3.43 9.04 14.55
N ASP A 204 4.00 8.29 13.59
CA ASP A 204 5.42 8.39 13.24
C ASP A 204 5.82 9.81 12.83
N MET A 205 5.00 10.50 12.03
CA MET A 205 5.24 11.89 11.63
C MET A 205 5.06 12.87 12.79
N LYS A 206 3.98 12.72 13.59
CA LYS A 206 3.75 13.55 14.78
C LYS A 206 4.90 13.42 15.77
N PHE A 207 5.39 12.21 15.99
CA PHE A 207 6.54 11.94 16.85
C PHE A 207 7.79 12.67 16.34
N ALA A 208 8.11 12.57 15.04
CA ALA A 208 9.26 13.27 14.46
C ALA A 208 9.14 14.80 14.58
N ILE A 209 7.95 15.37 14.38
CA ILE A 209 7.68 16.81 14.54
C ILE A 209 7.82 17.23 16.00
N LYS A 210 7.31 16.43 16.93
CA LYS A 210 7.44 16.68 18.37
C LYS A 210 8.90 16.65 18.79
N GLU A 211 9.63 15.63 18.36
CA GLU A 211 11.07 15.50 18.62
C GLU A 211 11.83 16.71 18.07
N ASP A 212 11.59 17.16 16.83
CA ASP A 212 12.23 18.36 16.29
C ASP A 212 11.93 19.65 17.09
N LYS A 213 10.68 19.80 17.57
CA LYS A 213 10.30 20.92 18.44
C LYS A 213 10.97 20.84 19.82
N ASP A 214 11.10 19.63 20.36
CA ASP A 214 11.68 19.38 21.69
C ASP A 214 13.22 19.39 21.68
N LEU A 215 13.86 19.06 20.55
CA LEU A 215 15.32 19.08 20.33
C LEU A 215 15.94 20.47 20.51
N PHE A 216 15.15 21.53 20.63
CA PHE A 216 15.60 22.81 21.17
C PHE A 216 16.08 22.72 22.64
N SER A 217 15.86 21.59 23.34
CA SER A 217 16.19 21.40 24.76
C SER A 217 17.31 20.39 25.05
N TYR A 218 17.69 19.48 24.12
CA TYR A 218 18.71 18.45 24.38
C TYR A 218 19.57 18.12 23.14
N SER A 219 20.85 17.82 23.38
CA SER A 219 21.89 17.53 22.36
C SER A 219 21.91 16.07 21.88
N GLU A 220 20.81 15.34 21.97
CA GLU A 220 20.76 13.93 21.54
C GLU A 220 20.32 13.80 20.07
N PRO A 221 20.86 12.82 19.33
CA PRO A 221 20.43 12.56 17.95
C PRO A 221 18.97 12.08 17.91
N PRO A 222 18.23 12.33 16.80
CA PRO A 222 16.86 11.85 16.64
C PRO A 222 16.78 10.35 16.86
N THR A 223 15.84 9.92 17.69
CA THR A 223 15.61 8.52 18.05
C THR A 223 15.19 7.69 16.83
N LYS A 224 14.51 8.31 15.85
CA LYS A 224 14.04 7.65 14.63
C LYS A 224 14.01 8.62 13.44
N ARG A 225 14.77 8.30 12.38
CA ARG A 225 14.82 9.06 11.11
C ARG A 225 14.16 8.33 9.93
N LEU A 226 14.02 7.02 9.99
CA LEU A 226 13.41 6.25 8.91
C LEU A 226 12.54 5.12 9.46
N SER A 227 11.30 5.06 8.99
CA SER A 227 10.42 3.91 9.13
C SER A 227 10.34 3.14 7.82
N ILE A 228 10.54 1.83 7.87
CA ILE A 228 10.34 0.94 6.72
C ILE A 228 9.23 -0.03 7.08
N PHE A 229 8.15 -0.02 6.29
CA PHE A 229 7.04 -0.96 6.38
C PHE A 229 7.05 -1.84 5.13
N SER A 230 7.34 -3.14 5.30
CA SER A 230 7.28 -4.10 4.18
C SER A 230 6.01 -4.93 4.28
N ALA A 231 5.12 -4.73 3.31
CA ALA A 231 3.75 -5.23 3.35
C ALA A 231 3.30 -5.73 1.97
N HIS A 232 2.04 -5.47 1.60
CA HIS A 232 1.34 -6.08 0.46
C HIS A 232 0.92 -5.04 -0.59
N ASP A 233 0.56 -5.53 -1.76
CA ASP A 233 -0.16 -4.77 -2.78
C ASP A 233 -1.48 -4.19 -2.25
N SER A 234 -2.21 -4.96 -1.43
CA SER A 234 -3.40 -4.49 -0.74
C SER A 234 -3.11 -3.32 0.21
N THR A 235 -1.94 -3.32 0.87
CA THR A 235 -1.48 -2.19 1.71
C THR A 235 -1.28 -0.93 0.89
N ILE A 236 -0.56 -1.04 -0.23
CA ILE A 236 -0.31 0.08 -1.16
C ILE A 236 -1.64 0.59 -1.70
N SER A 237 -2.52 -0.32 -2.12
CA SER A 237 -3.86 -0.01 -2.60
C SER A 237 -4.65 0.77 -1.56
N ALA A 238 -4.71 0.25 -0.34
CA ALA A 238 -5.45 0.86 0.75
C ALA A 238 -4.94 2.27 1.06
N VAL A 239 -3.62 2.45 1.22
CA VAL A 239 -3.01 3.76 1.48
C VAL A 239 -3.30 4.77 0.36
N LEU A 240 -3.12 4.41 -0.91
CA LEU A 240 -3.38 5.31 -2.03
C LEU A 240 -4.88 5.63 -2.18
N SER A 241 -5.76 4.67 -1.92
CA SER A 241 -7.20 4.90 -1.91
C SER A 241 -7.63 5.81 -0.75
N SER A 242 -7.04 5.66 0.45
CA SER A 242 -7.30 6.56 1.58
C SER A 242 -6.88 7.99 1.31
N LEU A 243 -5.79 8.20 0.55
CA LEU A 243 -5.39 9.52 0.06
C LEU A 243 -6.28 10.04 -1.08
N ASN A 244 -7.29 9.27 -1.49
CA ASN A 244 -8.16 9.56 -2.61
C ASN A 244 -7.36 9.85 -3.90
N SER A 245 -6.36 9.00 -4.20
CA SER A 245 -5.50 9.19 -5.35
C SER A 245 -6.28 9.17 -6.67
N THR A 246 -5.85 10.00 -7.64
CA THR A 246 -6.44 10.08 -8.98
C THR A 246 -6.13 8.86 -9.85
N LYS A 247 -5.13 8.04 -9.47
CA LYS A 247 -4.69 6.89 -10.27
C LYS A 247 -5.81 5.87 -10.43
N PHE A 248 -5.96 5.36 -11.64
CA PHE A 248 -6.92 4.29 -11.94
C PHE A 248 -6.36 2.89 -11.65
N ASP A 249 -5.04 2.73 -11.51
CA ASP A 249 -4.38 1.43 -11.35
C ASP A 249 -3.86 1.17 -9.93
N ILE A 250 -4.51 1.77 -8.92
CA ILE A 250 -4.14 1.65 -7.50
C ILE A 250 -4.14 0.18 -7.04
N GLY A 251 -5.08 -0.63 -7.54
CA GLY A 251 -5.25 -2.04 -7.18
C GLY A 251 -4.12 -2.96 -7.63
N THR A 252 -3.36 -2.59 -8.68
CA THR A 252 -2.30 -3.43 -9.26
C THR A 252 -0.94 -2.76 -9.18
N PRO A 253 -0.44 -2.43 -7.98
CA PRO A 253 0.89 -1.85 -7.85
C PRO A 253 1.93 -2.87 -8.37
N PRO A 254 2.89 -2.45 -9.20
CA PRO A 254 4.02 -3.29 -9.58
C PRO A 254 4.77 -3.89 -8.37
N PHE A 255 5.47 -5.01 -8.60
CA PHE A 255 6.34 -5.56 -7.57
C PHE A 255 7.39 -4.54 -7.11
N ILE A 256 7.59 -4.45 -5.80
CA ILE A 256 8.53 -3.52 -5.15
C ILE A 256 8.11 -2.04 -5.31
N THR A 257 6.83 -1.76 -5.63
CA THR A 257 6.30 -0.40 -5.50
C THR A 257 6.49 0.11 -4.08
N MET A 258 6.93 1.37 -3.99
CA MET A 258 7.21 2.05 -2.73
C MET A 258 6.43 3.37 -2.68
N ILE A 259 5.71 3.59 -1.57
CA ILE A 259 5.17 4.90 -1.22
C ILE A 259 6.11 5.53 -0.19
N LEU A 260 6.58 6.73 -0.49
CA LEU A 260 7.44 7.53 0.36
C LEU A 260 6.61 8.63 1.00
N PHE A 261 6.61 8.67 2.34
CA PHE A 261 6.10 9.79 3.11
C PHE A 261 7.28 10.53 3.72
N GLU A 262 7.40 11.81 3.40
CA GLU A 262 8.47 12.65 3.90
C GLU A 262 7.89 13.84 4.65
N THR A 263 8.36 14.06 5.87
CA THR A 263 8.05 15.26 6.64
C THR A 263 9.15 16.30 6.44
N TRP A 264 8.78 17.46 5.92
CA TRP A 264 9.66 18.59 5.66
C TRP A 264 9.38 19.73 6.64
N LYS A 265 10.43 20.46 7.00
CA LYS A 265 10.34 21.73 7.75
C LYS A 265 10.92 22.84 6.89
N ASN A 266 10.15 23.91 6.67
CA ASN A 266 10.64 25.06 5.93
C ASN A 266 11.43 26.03 6.84
N LYS A 267 12.00 27.09 6.26
CA LYS A 267 12.79 28.09 7.01
C LYS A 267 11.96 28.90 8.02
N LEU A 268 10.64 28.93 7.88
CA LEU A 268 9.71 29.57 8.81
C LEU A 268 9.33 28.64 9.97
N GLY A 269 9.81 27.38 9.95
CA GLY A 269 9.50 26.38 10.96
C GLY A 269 8.17 25.65 10.75
N GLU A 270 7.52 25.85 9.60
CA GLU A 270 6.27 25.18 9.25
C GLU A 270 6.56 23.80 8.67
N TYR A 271 5.69 22.82 9.00
CA TYR A 271 5.84 21.44 8.57
C TYR A 271 4.92 21.12 7.39
N SER A 272 5.44 20.35 6.45
CA SER A 272 4.68 19.80 5.34
C SER A 272 5.00 18.32 5.11
N VAL A 273 4.08 17.63 4.45
CA VAL A 273 4.20 16.23 4.03
C VAL A 273 4.33 16.20 2.52
N ARG A 274 5.32 15.47 2.03
CA ARG A 274 5.42 15.05 0.64
C ARG A 274 5.12 13.57 0.54
N VAL A 275 4.27 13.18 -0.41
CA VAL A 275 3.93 11.77 -0.68
C VAL A 275 4.26 11.44 -2.12
N MET A 276 5.08 10.40 -2.33
CA MET A 276 5.49 9.94 -3.66
C MET A 276 5.25 8.44 -3.81
N GLN A 277 4.88 7.99 -5.01
CA GLN A 277 4.88 6.58 -5.40
C GLN A 277 5.92 6.39 -6.50
N ASP A 278 6.90 5.52 -6.28
CA ASP A 278 7.94 5.17 -7.28
C ASP A 278 8.63 6.38 -7.94
N ASN A 279 8.78 7.48 -7.19
CA ASN A 279 9.33 8.82 -7.52
C ASN A 279 8.36 9.86 -8.09
N ASP A 280 7.11 9.50 -8.36
CA ASP A 280 6.09 10.46 -8.79
C ASP A 280 5.31 10.98 -7.59
N VAL A 281 5.07 12.29 -7.53
CA VAL A 281 4.19 12.87 -6.49
C VAL A 281 2.79 12.28 -6.64
N VAL A 282 2.22 11.82 -5.53
CA VAL A 282 0.86 11.27 -5.53
C VAL A 282 -0.13 12.40 -5.81
N GLU A 283 -0.89 12.26 -6.89
CA GLU A 283 -2.00 13.15 -7.22
C GLU A 283 -3.28 12.67 -6.54
N VAL A 284 -4.09 13.62 -6.06
CA VAL A 284 -5.32 13.34 -5.31
C VAL A 284 -6.53 14.08 -5.87
N ASN A 285 -7.69 13.44 -5.77
CA ASN A 285 -8.95 14.00 -6.24
C ASN A 285 -9.44 15.16 -5.35
N SER A 286 -10.43 15.89 -5.86
CA SER A 286 -11.17 16.84 -5.04
C SER A 286 -12.03 16.13 -4.01
N VAL A 287 -12.15 16.75 -2.84
CA VAL A 287 -13.13 16.38 -1.83
C VAL A 287 -14.17 17.48 -1.72
N ASN A 288 -15.43 17.11 -1.47
CA ASN A 288 -16.53 18.04 -1.24
C ASN A 288 -16.89 18.95 -2.43
N GLY A 289 -16.70 18.49 -3.67
CA GLY A 289 -17.20 19.16 -4.87
C GLY A 289 -16.54 20.50 -5.23
N LYS A 290 -15.40 20.83 -4.61
CA LYS A 290 -14.68 22.10 -4.83
C LYS A 290 -13.88 22.15 -6.14
N GLY A 291 -13.81 21.05 -6.89
CA GLY A 291 -13.14 20.96 -8.19
C GLY A 291 -11.60 21.06 -8.14
N GLN A 292 -11.01 21.11 -6.94
CA GLN A 292 -9.56 21.15 -6.72
C GLN A 292 -9.11 19.98 -5.83
N PRO A 293 -7.92 19.39 -6.07
CA PRO A 293 -7.31 18.40 -5.19
C PRO A 293 -7.39 18.80 -3.71
N TRP A 294 -7.70 17.85 -2.83
CA TRP A 294 -7.80 18.16 -1.39
C TRP A 294 -6.47 18.63 -0.78
N CYS A 295 -5.35 18.23 -1.38
CA CYS A 295 -4.04 18.81 -1.09
C CYS A 295 -3.07 18.70 -2.27
N ASN A 296 -2.01 19.51 -2.26
CA ASN A 296 -0.84 19.29 -3.10
C ASN A 296 0.18 18.44 -2.34
N LEU A 297 0.24 17.14 -2.60
CA LEU A 297 1.14 16.21 -1.90
C LEU A 297 2.62 16.36 -2.27
N ASN A 298 3.03 17.38 -3.03
CA ASN A 298 4.45 17.76 -3.11
C ASN A 298 4.91 18.57 -1.87
N SER A 299 3.98 19.25 -1.19
CA SER A 299 4.25 20.03 0.03
C SER A 299 2.93 20.33 0.76
N CYS A 300 2.20 19.29 1.13
CA CYS A 300 0.92 19.42 1.82
C CYS A 300 1.15 19.90 3.26
N LYS A 301 0.46 20.94 3.75
CA LYS A 301 0.67 21.36 5.15
C LYS A 301 0.36 20.18 6.09
N PHE A 302 1.20 19.98 7.09
CA PHE A 302 1.04 18.83 7.99
C PHE A 302 -0.33 18.83 8.69
N GLU A 303 -0.84 19.99 9.09
CA GLU A 303 -2.18 20.12 9.69
C GLU A 303 -3.29 19.73 8.72
N ASP A 304 -3.23 20.17 7.45
CA ASP A 304 -4.21 19.80 6.44
C ASP A 304 -4.19 18.28 6.16
N TYR A 305 -2.99 17.70 6.07
CA TYR A 305 -2.79 16.25 5.92
C TYR A 305 -3.34 15.47 7.12
N SER A 306 -3.00 15.89 8.34
CA SER A 306 -3.44 15.25 9.59
C SER A 306 -4.96 15.33 9.74
N ASN A 307 -5.56 16.49 9.45
CA ASN A 307 -7.01 16.68 9.51
C ASN A 307 -7.74 15.83 8.46
N TYR A 308 -7.16 15.69 7.27
CA TYR A 308 -7.71 14.80 6.25
C TYR A 308 -7.68 13.34 6.69
N LEU A 309 -6.54 12.86 7.20
CA LEU A 309 -6.41 11.46 7.63
C LEU A 309 -7.25 11.12 8.87
N SER A 310 -7.54 12.09 9.75
CA SER A 310 -8.37 11.82 10.94
C SER A 310 -9.76 11.29 10.62
N ASP A 311 -10.29 11.57 9.41
CA ASP A 311 -11.57 11.01 8.96
C ASP A 311 -11.55 9.47 8.84
N PHE A 312 -10.37 8.89 8.64
CA PHE A 312 -10.15 7.45 8.49
C PHE A 312 -9.62 6.78 9.75
N ILE A 313 -9.36 7.53 10.82
CA ILE A 313 -8.85 6.98 12.07
C ILE A 313 -10.04 6.79 13.03
N CYS A 314 -10.14 5.60 13.63
CA CYS A 314 -11.16 5.29 14.63
C CYS A 314 -10.64 5.64 16.03
N ASP A 315 -11.44 6.35 16.83
CA ASP A 315 -11.15 6.53 18.26
C ASP A 315 -11.21 5.19 19.02
N ASP A 316 -12.17 4.34 18.65
CA ASP A 316 -12.38 3.00 19.21
C ASP A 316 -12.57 2.01 18.05
N TYR A 317 -11.45 1.39 17.64
CA TYR A 317 -11.43 0.46 16.51
C TYR A 317 -12.23 -0.82 16.80
N GLU A 318 -12.09 -1.36 18.01
CA GLU A 318 -12.81 -2.56 18.43
C GLU A 318 -14.31 -2.33 18.36
N LYS A 319 -14.80 -1.24 18.96
CA LYS A 319 -16.21 -0.88 18.86
C LYS A 319 -16.66 -0.71 17.41
N ALA A 320 -15.87 -0.05 16.57
CA ALA A 320 -16.24 0.16 15.17
C ALA A 320 -16.30 -1.16 14.36
N CYS A 321 -15.51 -2.17 14.72
CA CYS A 321 -15.49 -3.48 14.09
C CYS A 321 -16.58 -4.45 14.58
N PHE A 322 -17.02 -4.32 15.83
CA PHE A 322 -17.98 -5.25 16.46
C PHE A 322 -19.37 -4.65 16.73
N SER A 323 -19.57 -3.35 16.51
CA SER A 323 -20.89 -2.75 16.67
C SER A 323 -21.81 -3.12 15.51
N ASN A 324 -22.91 -3.79 15.83
CA ASN A 324 -24.10 -3.77 14.99
C ASN A 324 -24.74 -2.40 15.15
N ASN A 325 -24.85 -1.62 14.06
CA ASN A 325 -25.70 -0.43 14.06
C ASN A 325 -27.15 -0.79 14.34
#